data_AF-W9ZNW8-F1
#
_entry.id   AF-W9ZNW8-F1
#
_cell.length_a   1.000
_cell.length_b   1.000
_cell.length_c   1.000
_cell.angle_alpha   90.00
_cell.angle_beta   90.00
_cell.angle_gamma   90.00
#
_symmetry.space_group_name_H-M   'P 1'
#
loop_
_entity.id
_entity.type
_entity.pdbx_description
1 polymer ?
#
loop_
_entity_poly.entity_id
_entity_poly.type
_entity_poly.pdbx_seq_one_letter_code
_entity_poly.pdbx_strand_id
1 'polypeptide(L)'
;MTAITSVIKPQSQPQSILIDPVEGRVTENTTITVSGGIFVEVSVCQLPHDGIQSIDLGGKYVCPGLIDDHVHVTATTGEADLKSTCKNIPALMNNLRTTFLAREMLQRGFTMARDCGGADGSLKDAIDEWLIAGHALSQTGGHGG
;
A
#
# COMPACT_ATOMS: atom_id res chain seq x y z
N MET A 1 -18.00 -18.93 -41.70
CA MET A 1 -17.96 -17.53 -41.24
C MET A 1 -18.91 -17.41 -40.07
N THR A 2 -18.41 -17.53 -38.85
CA THR A 2 -19.22 -17.44 -37.63
C THR A 2 -18.86 -16.14 -36.95
N ALA A 3 -19.78 -15.17 -37.02
CA ALA A 3 -19.65 -13.91 -36.31
C ALA A 3 -19.76 -14.19 -34.81
N ILE A 4 -18.67 -13.96 -34.06
CA ILE A 4 -18.68 -13.95 -32.60
C ILE A 4 -19.27 -12.60 -32.22
N THR A 5 -20.57 -12.57 -31.95
CA THR A 5 -21.22 -11.41 -31.35
C THR A 5 -20.67 -11.24 -29.94
N SER A 6 -19.70 -10.35 -29.74
CA SER A 6 -19.31 -9.94 -28.40
C SER A 6 -20.50 -9.20 -27.79
N VAL A 7 -21.09 -9.77 -26.74
CA VAL A 7 -22.07 -9.06 -25.91
C VAL A 7 -21.30 -7.92 -25.23
N ILE A 8 -21.42 -6.72 -25.79
CA ILE A 8 -20.99 -5.49 -25.13
C ILE A 8 -21.93 -5.34 -23.93
N LYS A 9 -21.46 -5.72 -22.74
CA LYS A 9 -22.18 -5.37 -21.51
C LYS A 9 -22.33 -3.85 -21.48
N PRO A 10 -23.52 -3.31 -21.15
CA PRO A 10 -23.73 -1.87 -21.13
C PRO A 10 -22.73 -1.22 -20.15
N GLN A 11 -21.96 -0.27 -20.68
CA GLN A 11 -20.94 0.53 -19.99
C GLN A 11 -21.58 1.55 -19.03
N SER A 12 -22.37 1.11 -18.05
CA SER A 12 -23.04 2.01 -17.10
C SER A 12 -22.46 1.94 -15.69
N GLN A 13 -21.32 1.27 -15.49
CA GLN A 13 -20.69 1.16 -14.18
C GLN A 13 -19.32 1.85 -14.23
N PRO A 14 -18.99 2.72 -13.25
CA PRO A 14 -17.70 3.38 -13.21
C PRO A 14 -16.57 2.35 -13.13
N GLN A 15 -15.54 2.51 -13.95
CA GLN A 15 -14.37 1.62 -13.91
C GLN A 15 -13.68 1.75 -12.54
N SER A 16 -13.40 2.98 -12.13
CA SER A 16 -12.94 3.33 -10.79
C SER A 16 -13.38 4.74 -10.40
N ILE A 17 -13.31 5.03 -9.11
CA ILE A 17 -13.59 6.34 -8.52
C ILE A 17 -12.30 6.87 -7.90
N LEU A 18 -11.63 7.83 -8.54
CA LEU A 18 -10.36 8.36 -8.06
C LEU A 18 -10.57 9.46 -7.02
N ILE A 19 -9.89 9.35 -5.88
CA ILE A 19 -9.81 10.39 -4.84
C ILE A 19 -8.56 11.23 -5.08
N ASP A 20 -8.76 12.53 -5.23
CA ASP A 20 -7.70 13.54 -5.21
C ASP A 20 -7.69 14.22 -3.83
N PRO A 21 -6.75 13.87 -2.95
CA PRO A 21 -6.67 14.46 -1.61
C PRO A 21 -6.14 15.90 -1.61
N VAL A 22 -5.45 16.34 -2.67
CA VAL A 22 -4.90 17.71 -2.77
C VAL A 22 -6.02 18.67 -3.11
N GLU A 23 -6.84 18.33 -4.09
CA GLU A 23 -7.98 19.15 -4.52
C GLU A 23 -9.26 18.88 -3.72
N GLY A 24 -9.29 17.80 -2.92
CA GLY A 24 -10.48 17.38 -2.17
C GLY A 24 -11.63 16.93 -3.06
N ARG A 25 -11.32 16.33 -4.22
CA ARG A 25 -12.31 15.95 -5.24
C ARG A 25 -12.32 14.45 -5.50
N VAL A 26 -13.43 14.01 -6.07
CA VAL A 26 -13.64 12.63 -6.48
C VAL A 26 -14.03 12.61 -7.95
N THR A 27 -13.34 11.78 -8.74
CA THR A 27 -13.54 11.66 -10.19
C THR A 27 -13.95 10.23 -10.55
N GLU A 28 -15.19 10.07 -10.99
CA GLU A 28 -15.72 8.79 -11.45
C GLU A 28 -15.23 8.43 -12.87
N ASN A 29 -15.38 7.17 -13.26
CA ASN A 29 -15.00 6.66 -14.59
C ASN A 29 -13.53 6.88 -14.94
N THR A 30 -12.65 6.76 -13.95
CA THR A 30 -11.21 6.98 -14.14
C THR A 30 -10.50 5.67 -14.52
N THR A 31 -9.53 5.78 -15.42
CA THR A 31 -8.57 4.74 -15.78
C THR A 31 -7.17 5.20 -15.39
N ILE A 32 -6.43 4.35 -14.68
CA ILE A 32 -5.09 4.64 -14.18
C ILE A 32 -4.12 3.66 -14.83
N THR A 33 -3.14 4.18 -15.55
CA THR A 33 -2.13 3.38 -16.24
C THR A 33 -0.84 3.37 -15.43
N VAL A 34 -0.31 2.17 -15.19
CA VAL A 34 0.94 1.94 -14.44
C VAL A 34 1.92 1.19 -15.33
N SER A 35 3.16 1.65 -15.38
CA SER A 35 4.24 0.99 -16.11
C SER A 35 5.51 1.00 -15.27
N GLY A 36 6.15 -0.16 -15.11
CA GLY A 36 7.38 -0.28 -14.31
C GLY A 36 7.24 0.17 -12.84
N GLY A 37 6.05 0.05 -12.26
CA GLY A 37 5.76 0.51 -10.89
C GLY A 37 5.50 2.02 -10.76
N ILE A 38 5.41 2.75 -11.87
CA ILE A 38 5.18 4.20 -11.90
C ILE A 38 3.81 4.47 -12.54
N PHE A 39 3.04 5.38 -11.96
CA PHE A 39 1.81 5.91 -12.57
C PHE A 39 2.18 6.79 -13.77
N VAL A 40 1.75 6.42 -14.98
CA VAL A 40 2.12 7.12 -16.22
C VAL A 40 0.98 7.97 -16.79
N GLU A 41 -0.27 7.61 -16.50
CA GLU A 41 -1.44 8.32 -17.02
C GLU A 41 -2.66 8.13 -16.12
N VAL A 42 -3.48 9.16 -16.02
CA VAL A 42 -4.82 9.13 -15.45
C VAL A 42 -5.77 9.74 -16.47
N SER A 43 -6.76 8.98 -16.93
CA SER A 43 -7.72 9.40 -17.95
C SER A 43 -9.15 9.17 -17.49
N VAL A 44 -10.08 10.00 -17.99
CA VAL A 44 -11.51 9.97 -17.61
C VAL A 44 -12.33 9.48 -18.79
N CYS A 45 -13.24 8.55 -18.55
CA CYS A 45 -14.11 7.94 -19.56
C CYS A 45 -13.34 7.28 -20.72
N GLN A 46 -12.09 6.86 -20.50
CA GLN A 46 -11.26 6.21 -21.50
C GLN A 46 -11.07 4.74 -21.14
N LEU A 47 -11.29 3.86 -22.11
CA LEU A 47 -11.08 2.42 -21.93
C LEU A 47 -9.58 2.11 -21.92
N PRO A 48 -9.16 1.05 -21.20
CA PRO A 48 -7.81 0.49 -21.32
C PRO A 48 -7.50 0.14 -22.79
N HIS A 49 -6.26 0.36 -23.22
CA HIS A 49 -5.81 -0.03 -24.55
C HIS A 49 -5.75 -1.56 -24.70
N ASP A 50 -6.00 -2.04 -25.92
CA ASP A 50 -5.85 -3.46 -26.26
C ASP A 50 -4.41 -3.94 -26.01
N GLY A 51 -4.28 -5.15 -25.47
CA GLY A 51 -2.98 -5.77 -25.18
C GLY A 51 -2.35 -5.36 -23.85
N ILE A 52 -2.99 -4.53 -23.03
CA ILE A 52 -2.56 -4.19 -21.68
C ILE A 52 -3.31 -5.06 -20.66
N GLN A 53 -2.60 -5.56 -19.64
CA GLN A 53 -3.24 -6.21 -18.50
C GLN A 53 -4.11 -5.19 -17.75
N SER A 54 -5.41 -5.45 -17.69
CA SER A 54 -6.38 -4.58 -17.00
C SER A 54 -6.92 -5.26 -15.74
N ILE A 55 -7.22 -4.43 -14.74
CA ILE A 55 -7.90 -4.82 -13.52
C ILE A 55 -9.17 -3.98 -13.44
N ASP A 56 -10.33 -4.63 -13.53
CA ASP A 56 -11.62 -3.97 -13.33
C ASP A 56 -11.85 -3.76 -11.83
N LEU A 57 -11.96 -2.49 -11.42
CA LEU A 57 -12.17 -2.12 -10.03
C LEU A 57 -13.65 -2.04 -9.67
N GLY A 58 -14.57 -2.25 -10.62
CA GLY A 58 -16.01 -2.38 -10.35
C GLY A 58 -16.59 -1.20 -9.58
N GLY A 59 -16.14 0.02 -9.91
CA GLY A 59 -16.61 1.25 -9.26
C GLY A 59 -16.09 1.47 -7.85
N LYS A 60 -15.04 0.76 -7.43
CA LYS A 60 -14.37 1.01 -6.15
C LYS A 60 -13.60 2.33 -6.17
N TYR A 61 -13.39 2.85 -4.96
CA TYR A 61 -12.53 4.00 -4.73
C TYR A 61 -11.06 3.63 -4.85
N VAL A 62 -10.30 4.52 -5.50
CA VAL A 62 -8.84 4.47 -5.58
C VAL A 62 -8.30 5.73 -4.95
N CYS A 63 -7.32 5.59 -4.08
CA CYS A 63 -6.59 6.70 -3.48
C CYS A 63 -5.09 6.39 -3.49
N PRO A 64 -4.24 7.41 -3.31
CA PRO A 64 -2.83 7.17 -3.00
C PRO A 64 -2.68 6.25 -1.79
N GLY A 65 -1.61 5.45 -1.79
CA GLY A 65 -1.27 4.62 -0.63
C GLY A 65 -1.08 5.47 0.63
N LEU A 66 -1.48 4.93 1.77
CA LEU A 66 -1.44 5.66 3.04
C LEU A 66 -0.02 5.75 3.58
N ILE A 67 0.24 6.84 4.30
CA ILE A 67 1.51 7.09 4.98
C ILE A 67 1.22 7.22 6.48
N ASP A 68 1.93 6.45 7.30
CA ASP A 68 1.92 6.61 8.76
C ASP A 68 3.26 7.18 9.23
N ASP A 69 3.25 8.42 9.69
CA ASP A 69 4.46 9.13 10.11
C ASP A 69 4.88 8.81 11.56
N HIS A 70 4.10 8.00 12.30
CA HIS A 70 4.43 7.70 13.69
C HIS A 70 4.06 6.28 14.09
N VAL A 71 4.93 5.33 13.76
CA VAL A 71 4.78 3.94 14.19
C VAL A 71 5.93 3.47 15.09
N HIS A 72 5.66 2.40 15.84
CA HIS A 72 6.66 1.57 16.48
C HIS A 72 6.45 0.14 16.00
N VAL A 73 6.97 -0.22 14.83
CA VAL A 73 6.65 -1.49 14.16
C VAL A 73 7.15 -2.71 14.95
N THR A 74 8.13 -2.51 15.84
CA THR A 74 8.66 -3.55 16.72
C THR A 74 7.99 -3.62 18.09
N ALA A 75 7.01 -2.75 18.38
CA ALA A 75 6.15 -2.83 19.56
C ALA A 75 5.10 -3.93 19.38
N THR A 76 5.55 -5.19 19.39
CA THR A 76 4.69 -6.34 19.11
C THR A 76 3.78 -6.69 20.29
N THR A 77 2.69 -7.41 20.01
CA THR A 77 1.68 -7.75 21.01
C THR A 77 2.22 -8.59 22.16
N GLY A 78 1.63 -8.43 23.35
CA GLY A 78 1.97 -9.20 24.56
C GLY A 78 2.61 -8.36 25.66
N GLU A 79 2.93 -7.09 25.39
CA GLU A 79 3.57 -6.17 26.31
C GLU A 79 2.92 -4.77 26.19
N ALA A 80 3.03 -3.96 27.24
CA ALA A 80 2.32 -2.68 27.34
C ALA A 80 3.05 -1.52 26.64
N ASP A 81 4.38 -1.61 26.52
CA ASP A 81 5.21 -0.58 25.91
C ASP A 81 6.44 -1.19 25.22
N LEU A 82 7.11 -0.40 24.38
CA LEU A 82 8.29 -0.84 23.63
C LEU A 82 9.43 -1.30 24.56
N LYS A 83 9.58 -0.67 25.74
CA LYS A 83 10.64 -1.02 26.69
C LYS A 83 10.40 -2.41 27.28
N SER A 84 9.16 -2.74 27.63
CA SER A 84 8.80 -4.06 28.14
C SER A 84 8.82 -5.10 27.02
N THR A 85 8.44 -4.75 25.80
CA THR A 85 8.65 -5.58 24.59
C THR A 85 10.12 -5.96 24.44
N CYS A 86 11.04 -5.00 24.42
CA CYS A 86 12.48 -5.27 24.27
C CYS A 86 13.06 -6.10 25.44
N LYS A 87 12.51 -5.96 26.65
CA LYS A 87 13.01 -6.64 27.84
C LYS A 87 12.49 -8.07 27.99
N ASN A 88 11.20 -8.27 27.74
CA ASN A 88 10.48 -9.48 28.13
C ASN A 88 10.27 -10.46 26.96
N ILE A 89 10.26 -9.97 25.71
CA ILE A 89 10.07 -10.80 24.52
C ILE A 89 11.44 -11.17 23.94
N PRO A 90 11.75 -12.47 23.74
CA PRO A 90 12.99 -12.87 23.07
C PRO A 90 13.12 -12.22 21.69
N ALA A 91 14.30 -11.69 21.38
CA ALA A 91 14.53 -10.90 20.17
C ALA A 91 14.07 -11.61 18.87
N LEU A 92 14.36 -12.91 18.73
CA LEU A 92 13.92 -13.69 17.57
C LEU A 92 12.38 -13.74 17.45
N MET A 93 11.67 -13.91 18.57
CA MET A 93 10.21 -13.90 18.59
C MET A 93 9.68 -12.51 18.21
N ASN A 94 10.29 -11.44 18.72
CA ASN A 94 9.90 -10.08 18.38
C ASN A 94 10.07 -9.83 16.87
N ASN A 95 11.20 -10.24 16.30
CA ASN A 95 11.48 -10.08 14.88
C ASN A 95 10.45 -10.79 14.00
N LEU A 96 10.09 -12.04 14.32
CA LEU A 96 9.06 -12.79 13.58
C LEU A 96 7.67 -12.13 13.68
N ARG A 97 7.35 -11.49 14.80
CA ARG A 97 6.10 -10.74 14.95
C ARG A 97 6.13 -9.42 14.18
N THR A 98 7.27 -8.75 14.14
CA THR A 98 7.47 -7.52 13.35
C THR A 98 7.22 -7.77 11.86
N THR A 99 7.68 -8.90 11.30
CA THR A 99 7.41 -9.23 9.88
C THR A 99 5.92 -9.42 9.60
N PHE A 100 5.19 -10.03 10.54
CA PHE A 100 3.73 -10.12 10.47
C PHE A 100 3.07 -8.73 10.50
N LEU A 101 3.49 -7.85 11.42
CA LEU A 101 2.95 -6.49 11.52
C LEU A 101 3.20 -5.67 10.25
N ALA A 102 4.41 -5.73 9.67
CA ALA A 102 4.73 -5.03 8.43
C ALA A 102 3.82 -5.47 7.27
N ARG A 103 3.55 -6.79 7.15
CA ARG A 103 2.56 -7.32 6.20
C ARG A 103 1.16 -6.78 6.46
N GLU A 104 0.72 -6.78 7.71
CA GLU A 104 -0.62 -6.29 8.09
C GLU A 104 -0.80 -4.79 7.83
N MET A 105 0.24 -3.98 8.03
CA MET A 105 0.22 -2.56 7.67
C MET A 105 -0.01 -2.38 6.17
N LEU A 106 0.73 -3.11 5.34
CA LEU A 106 0.55 -3.08 3.89
C LEU A 106 -0.86 -3.52 3.46
N GLN A 107 -1.41 -4.56 4.10
CA GLN A 107 -2.78 -5.03 3.84
C GLN A 107 -3.87 -4.02 4.23
N ARG A 108 -3.57 -3.11 5.17
CA ARG A 108 -4.45 -2.00 5.54
C ARG A 108 -4.28 -0.77 4.64
N GLY A 109 -3.39 -0.84 3.66
CA GLY A 109 -3.16 0.22 2.67
C GLY A 109 -2.02 1.19 3.02
N PHE A 110 -1.26 0.95 4.09
CA PHE A 110 -0.06 1.74 4.39
C PHE A 110 1.10 1.29 3.52
N THR A 111 1.47 2.16 2.57
CA THR A 111 2.57 1.92 1.63
C THR A 111 3.86 2.65 2.04
N MET A 112 3.82 3.46 3.09
CA MET A 112 5.02 4.05 3.68
C MET A 112 4.79 4.26 5.17
N ALA A 113 5.84 4.03 5.96
CA ALA A 113 5.80 4.31 7.39
C ALA A 113 7.11 4.88 7.91
N ARG A 114 7.01 5.71 8.97
CA ARG A 114 8.17 6.17 9.75
C ARG A 114 8.19 5.49 11.12
N ASP A 115 9.16 4.62 11.32
CA ASP A 115 9.41 4.04 12.64
C ASP A 115 10.09 5.07 13.54
N CYS A 116 9.43 5.41 14.65
CA CYS A 116 9.88 6.41 15.61
C CYS A 116 10.59 5.77 16.81
N GLY A 117 10.94 4.48 16.72
CA GLY A 117 11.68 3.80 17.76
C GLY A 117 11.48 2.29 17.69
N GLY A 118 12.58 1.57 17.52
CA GLY A 118 12.66 0.13 17.65
C GLY A 118 13.09 -0.60 16.37
N ALA A 119 12.67 -0.17 15.19
CA ALA A 119 13.21 -0.70 13.94
C ALA A 119 14.56 -0.06 13.61
N ASP A 120 15.44 -0.84 12.96
CA ASP A 120 16.71 -0.38 12.44
C ASP A 120 16.77 -0.58 10.90
N GLY A 121 17.92 -0.24 10.31
CA GLY A 121 18.14 -0.35 8.88
C GLY A 121 17.97 -1.77 8.33
N SER A 122 18.18 -2.82 9.13
CA SER A 122 18.07 -4.20 8.64
C SER A 122 16.62 -4.57 8.28
N LEU A 123 15.63 -3.99 8.99
CA LEU A 123 14.23 -4.20 8.65
C LEU A 123 13.87 -3.52 7.32
N LYS A 124 14.42 -2.31 7.09
CA LYS A 124 14.29 -1.60 5.81
C LYS A 124 14.95 -2.41 4.69
N ASP A 125 16.19 -2.85 4.87
CA ASP A 125 16.93 -3.61 3.86
C ASP A 125 16.18 -4.91 3.49
N ALA A 126 15.63 -5.61 4.49
CA ALA A 126 14.82 -6.81 4.25
C ALA A 126 13.53 -6.52 3.44
N ILE A 127 12.91 -5.34 3.60
CA ILE A 127 11.78 -4.90 2.77
C ILE A 127 12.26 -4.60 1.34
N ASP A 128 13.37 -3.87 1.19
CA ASP A 128 13.92 -3.47 -0.10
C ASP A 128 14.44 -4.68 -0.92
N GLU A 129 14.90 -5.74 -0.23
CA GLU A 129 15.26 -7.05 -0.81
C GLU A 129 14.05 -7.97 -1.07
N TRP A 130 12.83 -7.53 -0.76
CA TRP A 130 11.59 -8.31 -0.88
C TRP A 130 11.55 -9.59 -0.02
N LEU A 131 12.36 -9.67 1.03
CA LEU A 131 12.38 -10.79 1.98
C LEU A 131 11.16 -10.77 2.90
N ILE A 132 10.65 -9.56 3.21
CA ILE A 132 9.47 -9.36 4.04
C ILE A 132 8.51 -8.38 3.38
N ALA A 133 7.20 -8.56 3.61
CA ALA A 133 6.19 -7.69 3.06
C ALA A 133 6.18 -6.34 3.79
N GLY A 134 6.27 -5.27 3.02
CA GLY A 134 6.25 -3.89 3.47
C GLY A 134 6.53 -3.00 2.26
N HIS A 135 6.25 -1.71 2.37
CA HIS A 135 6.68 -0.75 1.38
C HIS A 135 7.21 0.48 2.12
N ALA A 136 8.39 0.93 1.70
CA ALA A 136 9.12 2.10 2.20
C ALA A 136 9.05 2.36 3.74
N LEU A 137 10.11 1.94 4.46
CA LEU A 137 10.30 2.26 5.87
C LEU A 137 11.44 3.27 6.06
N SER A 138 11.24 4.28 6.92
CA SER A 138 12.28 5.23 7.31
C SER A 138 12.32 5.43 8.83
N GLN A 139 13.50 5.75 9.37
CA GLN A 139 13.67 6.17 10.76
C GLN A 139 13.84 7.69 10.91
N THR A 140 14.17 8.41 9.84
CA THR A 140 14.54 9.83 9.92
C THR A 140 13.41 10.77 9.49
N GLY A 141 13.08 11.71 10.40
CA GLY A 141 12.08 12.75 10.21
C GLY A 141 11.77 13.62 11.46
N GLY A 142 12.73 13.88 12.37
CA GLY A 142 12.61 14.94 13.39
C GLY A 142 12.05 14.58 14.80
N HIS A 143 12.99 14.32 15.72
CA HIS A 143 13.04 14.43 17.22
C HIS A 143 12.11 13.69 18.18
N GLY A 144 12.77 12.91 19.05
CA GLY A 144 12.50 12.69 20.48
C GLY A 144 13.76 12.09 21.11
N GLY A 145 14.31 12.70 22.17
CA GLY A 145 15.64 12.37 22.74
C GLY A 145 15.73 11.12 23.58
#